data_AF-A0A5M3XLZ2-F1
#
_entry.id   AF-A0A5M3XLZ2-F1
#
_cell.length_a   1.000
_cell.length_b   1.000
_cell.length_c   1.000
_cell.angle_alpha   90.00
_cell.angle_beta   90.00
_cell.angle_gamma   90.00
#
_symmetry.space_group_name_H-M   'P 1'
#
loop_
_entity.id
_entity.type
_entity.pdbx_description
1 polymer ?
#
loop_
_entity_poly.entity_id
_entity_poly.type
_entity_poly.pdbx_seq_one_letter_code
_entity_poly.pdbx_strand_id
1 'polypeptide(L)'
;MPRLAVIAGLGALGMFTMPMLHPHPSGSTDRVTPGAVRVESESHVSITLFDDRSKLQQVVREYDTELAEGSGFTVTPDGVIVTATSVVQSDRDARIYAANRVFAEYFKVSIPADFEKHTISDPDLNIRLQACYPPRTQSSTCNATVTTTVTAFPYLQPPLPQGLKAEILHAGDSPVAPAVLKVAPAGKDGLPTVPLGSVLGTTVESIDVMTLATPPSAKAPPKLDTAHFDPPGSRSFKKEDQPKVDKLVAARDSIGGAVIDDYKSEVVGLLAGGGSFPATVTPVEDIKSALVAAGVSARRGPVDVVFESALASYHNKLYAASIPVLERVLSQRQDHPVAIEYLRIARTKANTGEDAGTKKQSAAPVAKQASGVSPWVWVTGGVVLVAALVAIAVPMLLKRRRGGNGPGGGPPLENAALVTSWPAQTEMFHGGGGSHPSIPPPPPGSDMSPPLGQAQLGQPMPVQVGQMGMQKFCTQCGMRLGHAHRFCGFCGHAADMP
;
A
#
# COMPACT_ATOMS: atom_id res chain seq x y z
N MET A 1 -66.51 15.82 48.40
CA MET A 1 -65.90 14.47 48.39
C MET A 1 -66.92 13.54 47.75
N PRO A 2 -66.59 12.85 46.64
CA PRO A 2 -65.64 11.73 46.64
C PRO A 2 -64.50 11.85 45.60
N ARG A 3 -63.54 10.93 45.74
CA ARG A 3 -62.27 10.76 45.01
C ARG A 3 -62.46 10.06 43.66
N LEU A 4 -61.54 10.30 42.72
CA LEU A 4 -61.05 9.45 41.60
C LEU A 4 -60.31 10.40 40.61
N ALA A 5 -59.20 10.10 39.95
CA ALA A 5 -58.08 9.19 40.12
C ALA A 5 -56.93 9.81 39.29
N VAL A 6 -55.70 9.77 39.81
CA VAL A 6 -54.49 10.20 39.11
C VAL A 6 -54.11 9.14 38.10
N ILE A 7 -53.95 9.52 36.82
CA ILE A 7 -53.18 8.73 35.84
C ILE A 7 -52.11 9.65 35.26
N ALA A 8 -50.91 9.52 35.82
CA ALA A 8 -49.67 10.02 35.25
C ALA A 8 -49.26 9.11 34.09
N GLY A 9 -49.45 9.56 32.86
CA GLY A 9 -48.91 8.94 31.66
C GLY A 9 -47.58 9.59 31.29
N LEU A 10 -46.50 9.20 31.97
CA LEU A 10 -45.12 9.48 31.57
C LEU A 10 -44.83 8.65 30.31
N GLY A 11 -45.00 9.28 29.14
CA GLY A 11 -44.53 8.75 27.87
C GLY A 11 -43.00 8.80 27.84
N ALA A 12 -42.36 7.70 28.27
CA ALA A 12 -40.95 7.47 28.05
C ALA A 12 -40.70 7.33 26.54
N LEU A 13 -40.28 8.42 25.90
CA LEU A 13 -39.55 8.37 24.64
C LEU A 13 -38.21 7.68 24.91
N GLY A 14 -38.22 6.36 24.84
CA GLY A 14 -37.01 5.56 24.74
C GLY A 14 -36.32 5.92 23.44
N MET A 15 -35.41 6.90 23.51
CA MET A 15 -34.35 7.04 22.53
C MET A 15 -33.53 5.74 22.61
N PHE A 16 -33.83 4.81 21.72
CA PHE A 16 -32.87 3.77 21.36
C PHE A 16 -31.69 4.51 20.72
N THR A 17 -30.73 4.92 21.55
CA THR A 17 -29.36 5.13 21.09
C THR A 17 -28.90 3.76 20.62
N MET A 18 -29.08 3.49 19.33
CA MET A 18 -28.36 2.40 18.69
C MET A 18 -26.88 2.62 19.05
N PRO A 19 -26.17 1.61 19.59
CA PRO A 19 -24.72 1.71 19.66
C PRO A 19 -24.26 2.06 18.25
N MET A 20 -23.45 3.10 18.12
CA MET A 20 -22.79 3.44 16.86
C MET A 20 -21.97 2.21 16.44
N LEU A 21 -22.57 1.31 15.67
CA LEU A 21 -21.83 0.37 14.85
C LEU A 21 -21.09 1.25 13.86
N HIS A 22 -19.80 1.48 14.14
CA HIS A 22 -18.91 2.13 13.20
C HIS A 22 -18.98 1.34 11.87
N PRO A 23 -19.35 1.98 10.75
CA PRO A 23 -19.50 1.32 9.48
C PRO A 23 -18.11 1.15 8.85
N HIS A 24 -17.36 0.15 9.29
CA HIS A 24 -16.32 -0.41 8.44
C HIS A 24 -17.05 -1.36 7.48
N PRO A 25 -17.07 -1.11 6.17
CA PRO A 25 -17.56 -2.10 5.23
C PRO A 25 -16.67 -3.34 5.39
N SER A 26 -17.17 -4.34 6.12
CA SER A 26 -16.49 -5.62 6.35
C SER A 26 -16.19 -6.25 4.99
N GLY A 27 -14.96 -6.08 4.50
CA GLY A 27 -14.53 -6.47 3.16
C GLY A 27 -13.58 -5.48 2.46
N SER A 28 -13.29 -4.31 3.04
CA SER A 28 -12.35 -3.35 2.46
C SER A 28 -10.93 -3.93 2.32
N THR A 29 -10.44 -4.58 3.35
CA THR A 29 -9.07 -5.09 3.41
C THR A 29 -8.85 -6.39 2.63
N ASP A 30 -9.90 -7.15 2.35
CA ASP A 30 -9.80 -8.43 1.62
C ASP A 30 -9.26 -8.28 0.22
N ARG A 31 -9.45 -7.10 -0.40
CA ARG A 31 -8.87 -6.78 -1.71
C ARG A 31 -7.35 -6.67 -1.67
N VAL A 32 -6.78 -6.37 -0.52
CA VAL A 32 -5.34 -6.11 -0.31
C VAL A 32 -4.64 -7.32 0.31
N THR A 33 -5.32 -8.08 1.18
CA THR A 33 -4.77 -9.22 1.92
C THR A 33 -3.98 -10.24 1.08
N PRO A 34 -4.44 -10.66 -0.10
CA PRO A 34 -3.69 -11.61 -0.94
C PRO A 34 -2.33 -11.09 -1.41
N GLY A 35 -2.14 -9.77 -1.47
CA GLY A 35 -0.91 -9.13 -1.88
C GLY A 35 0.11 -8.96 -0.77
N ALA A 36 -0.18 -9.38 0.47
CA ALA A 36 0.73 -9.31 1.60
C ALA A 36 1.99 -10.17 1.40
N VAL A 37 3.13 -9.65 1.84
CA VAL A 37 4.43 -10.31 1.74
C VAL A 37 5.19 -10.10 3.05
N ARG A 38 5.87 -11.14 3.54
CA ARG A 38 6.93 -10.98 4.54
C ARG A 38 8.27 -10.89 3.82
N VAL A 39 9.16 -10.01 4.27
CA VAL A 39 10.49 -9.81 3.70
C VAL A 39 11.51 -10.02 4.80
N GLU A 40 12.52 -10.83 4.51
CA GLU A 40 13.65 -11.10 5.41
C GLU A 40 14.95 -10.78 4.68
N SER A 41 15.90 -10.16 5.37
CA SER A 41 17.27 -9.97 4.89
C SER A 41 18.27 -10.65 5.81
N GLU A 42 19.17 -11.39 5.18
CA GLU A 42 20.24 -12.13 5.83
C GLU A 42 21.58 -11.67 5.27
N SER A 43 22.59 -11.57 6.12
CA SER A 43 23.96 -11.31 5.69
C SER A 43 24.82 -12.54 5.86
N HIS A 44 25.48 -12.91 4.77
CA HIS A 44 26.63 -13.79 4.78
C HIS A 44 27.90 -12.94 4.88
N VAL A 45 28.71 -13.18 5.92
CA VAL A 45 29.95 -12.45 6.17
C VAL A 45 31.13 -13.40 6.16
N SER A 46 32.04 -13.21 5.20
CA SER A 46 33.36 -13.84 5.22
C SER A 46 34.35 -12.88 5.87
N ILE A 47 34.85 -13.22 7.04
CA ILE A 47 35.81 -12.42 7.82
C ILE A 47 37.16 -13.12 7.93
N THR A 48 38.23 -12.34 7.74
CA THR A 48 39.62 -12.75 7.97
C THR A 48 40.19 -11.94 9.13
N LEU A 49 40.61 -12.62 10.20
CA LEU A 49 41.35 -12.04 11.31
C LEU A 49 42.85 -12.21 11.08
N PHE A 50 43.61 -11.14 11.29
CA PHE A 50 45.08 -11.10 11.23
C PHE A 50 45.63 -10.98 12.65
N ASP A 51 46.42 -11.95 13.08
CA ASP A 51 47.13 -11.94 14.37
C ASP A 51 48.64 -11.97 14.13
N ASP A 52 49.37 -11.03 14.74
CA ASP A 52 50.81 -10.84 14.57
C ASP A 52 51.59 -10.98 15.89
N ARG A 53 50.95 -11.37 17.00
CA ARG A 53 51.56 -11.41 18.35
C ARG A 53 52.77 -12.33 18.49
N SER A 54 52.98 -13.27 17.57
CA SER A 54 54.12 -14.21 17.64
C SER A 54 54.54 -14.72 16.27
N LYS A 55 53.56 -15.02 15.42
CA LYS A 55 53.70 -15.33 13.99
C LYS A 55 52.48 -14.75 13.31
N LEU A 56 52.66 -14.27 12.08
CA LEU A 56 51.57 -13.74 11.27
C LEU A 56 50.61 -14.90 10.94
N GLN A 57 49.46 -14.92 11.58
CA GLN A 57 48.39 -15.89 11.38
C GLN A 57 47.20 -15.22 10.71
N GLN A 58 46.55 -15.97 9.83
CA GLN A 58 45.31 -15.57 9.17
C GLN A 58 44.23 -16.60 9.50
N VAL A 59 43.11 -16.12 10.04
CA VAL A 59 41.97 -16.97 10.39
C VAL A 59 40.77 -16.51 9.61
N VAL A 60 40.31 -17.36 8.68
CA VAL A 60 39.11 -17.12 7.87
C VAL A 60 37.92 -17.81 8.51
N ARG A 61 36.80 -17.11 8.63
CA ARG A 61 35.52 -17.60 9.11
C ARG A 61 34.38 -17.04 8.27
N GLU A 62 33.31 -17.82 8.21
CA GLU A 62 32.07 -17.44 7.56
C GLU A 62 30.94 -17.47 8.58
N TYR A 63 30.10 -16.46 8.56
CA TYR A 63 28.94 -16.36 9.45
C TYR A 63 27.73 -15.88 8.67
N ASP A 64 26.61 -16.54 8.93
CA ASP A 64 25.29 -16.06 8.52
C ASP A 64 24.63 -15.37 9.73
N THR A 65 23.94 -14.26 9.46
CA THR A 65 23.22 -13.50 10.49
C THR A 65 22.01 -12.80 9.91
N GLU A 66 20.89 -12.87 10.63
CA GLU A 66 19.68 -12.13 10.31
C GLU A 66 19.93 -10.63 10.50
N LEU A 67 19.73 -9.86 9.42
CA LEU A 67 19.87 -8.41 9.47
C LEU A 67 18.58 -7.77 9.94
N ALA A 68 17.53 -7.97 9.15
CA ALA A 68 16.24 -7.35 9.36
C ALA A 68 15.11 -8.24 8.82
N GLU A 69 13.95 -8.05 9.41
CA GLU A 69 12.69 -8.65 8.98
C GLU A 69 11.65 -7.54 8.90
N GLY A 70 10.66 -7.75 8.04
CA GLY A 70 9.59 -6.80 7.85
C GLY A 70 8.45 -7.36 7.00
N SER A 71 7.48 -6.51 6.78
CA SER A 71 6.35 -6.72 5.89
C SER A 71 6.56 -5.99 4.57
N GLY A 72 5.73 -6.31 3.59
CA GLY A 72 5.71 -5.71 2.28
C GLY A 72 4.44 -6.09 1.54
N PHE A 73 4.33 -5.64 0.31
CA PHE A 73 3.21 -5.99 -0.54
C PHE A 73 3.57 -6.00 -2.01
N THR A 74 2.89 -6.85 -2.77
CA THR A 74 3.10 -7.00 -4.21
C THR A 74 2.32 -5.95 -4.98
N VAL A 75 2.96 -5.24 -5.91
CA VAL A 75 2.36 -4.16 -6.72
C VAL A 75 2.27 -4.48 -8.21
N THR A 76 2.86 -5.61 -8.64
CA THR A 76 2.73 -6.11 -10.01
C THR A 76 2.62 -7.63 -10.05
N PRO A 77 1.91 -8.21 -11.04
CA PRO A 77 1.71 -9.65 -11.09
C PRO A 77 3.01 -10.41 -11.36
N ASP A 78 3.99 -9.77 -11.99
CA ASP A 78 5.30 -10.38 -12.24
C ASP A 78 6.22 -10.36 -11.01
N GLY A 79 5.74 -9.93 -9.85
CA GLY A 79 6.46 -10.08 -8.58
C GLY A 79 7.33 -8.89 -8.20
N VAL A 80 6.89 -7.66 -8.48
CA VAL A 80 7.48 -6.48 -7.84
C VAL A 80 6.82 -6.26 -6.48
N ILE A 81 7.65 -6.12 -5.46
CA ILE A 81 7.25 -5.95 -4.05
C ILE A 81 7.77 -4.61 -3.55
N VAL A 82 6.98 -3.93 -2.72
CA VAL A 82 7.39 -2.73 -1.98
C VAL A 82 7.52 -3.09 -0.50
N THR A 83 8.59 -2.63 0.14
CA THR A 83 8.83 -2.70 1.58
C THR A 83 9.58 -1.44 2.05
N ALA A 84 9.98 -1.36 3.31
CA ALA A 84 10.82 -0.27 3.80
C ALA A 84 12.31 -0.56 3.54
N THR A 85 13.09 0.51 3.33
CA THR A 85 14.54 0.41 3.09
C THR A 85 15.26 -0.27 4.25
N SER A 86 14.87 0.02 5.50
CA SER A 86 15.47 -0.62 6.70
C SER A 86 15.37 -2.14 6.72
N VAL A 87 14.45 -2.73 5.95
CA VAL A 87 14.27 -4.19 5.85
C VAL A 87 15.32 -4.82 4.93
N VAL A 88 15.83 -4.09 3.95
CA VAL A 88 16.80 -4.60 2.95
C VAL A 88 18.19 -3.97 3.05
N GLN A 89 18.28 -2.82 3.71
CA GLN A 89 19.49 -2.10 4.07
C GLN A 89 19.41 -1.75 5.55
N SER A 90 19.81 -2.70 6.40
CA SER A 90 19.81 -2.51 7.85
C SER A 90 20.94 -1.56 8.27
N ASP A 91 20.68 -0.78 9.32
CA ASP A 91 21.68 0.00 10.04
C ASP A 91 22.63 -0.87 10.87
N ARG A 92 22.26 -2.15 11.08
CA ARG A 92 23.09 -3.15 11.76
C ARG A 92 24.24 -3.59 10.86
N ASP A 93 25.46 -3.26 11.27
CA ASP A 93 26.66 -3.62 10.52
C ASP A 93 27.09 -5.07 10.79
N ALA A 94 26.81 -5.97 9.85
CA ALA A 94 27.17 -7.39 9.94
C ALA A 94 28.67 -7.63 10.17
N ARG A 95 29.53 -6.67 9.80
CA ARG A 95 30.98 -6.76 10.04
C ARG A 95 31.31 -6.64 11.52
N ILE A 96 30.53 -5.88 12.29
CA ILE A 96 30.69 -5.78 13.75
C ILE A 96 30.32 -7.12 14.39
N TYR A 97 29.19 -7.72 13.98
CA TYR A 97 28.79 -9.06 14.41
C TYR A 97 29.87 -10.11 14.13
N ALA A 98 30.38 -10.14 12.90
CA ALA A 98 31.44 -11.08 12.53
C ALA A 98 32.75 -10.83 13.30
N ALA A 99 33.11 -9.56 13.54
CA ALA A 99 34.28 -9.17 14.34
C ALA A 99 34.15 -9.66 15.79
N ASN A 100 33.02 -9.40 16.43
CA ASN A 100 32.72 -9.86 17.79
C ASN A 100 32.87 -11.38 17.90
N ARG A 101 32.27 -12.10 16.95
CA ARG A 101 32.23 -13.56 16.95
C ARG A 101 33.59 -14.19 16.65
N VAL A 102 34.31 -13.74 15.62
CA VAL A 102 35.64 -14.29 15.30
C VAL A 102 36.64 -14.03 16.42
N PHE A 103 36.57 -12.86 17.04
CA PHE A 103 37.50 -12.48 18.11
C PHE A 103 37.24 -13.27 19.39
N ALA A 104 35.96 -13.44 19.77
CA ALA A 104 35.56 -14.31 20.88
C ALA A 104 35.99 -15.76 20.65
N GLU A 105 35.76 -16.30 19.45
CA GLU A 105 36.09 -17.68 19.09
C GLU A 105 37.61 -17.94 19.07
N TYR A 106 38.40 -17.00 18.54
CA TYR A 106 39.85 -17.16 18.39
C TYR A 106 40.60 -16.91 19.69
N PHE A 107 40.36 -15.78 20.37
CA PHE A 107 41.06 -15.40 21.60
C PHE A 107 40.43 -15.98 22.88
N LYS A 108 39.30 -16.68 22.76
CA LYS A 108 38.56 -17.29 23.90
C LYS A 108 38.13 -16.25 24.94
N VAL A 109 37.74 -15.07 24.48
CA VAL A 109 37.21 -13.99 25.32
C VAL A 109 35.68 -13.93 25.23
N SER A 110 35.03 -13.43 26.27
CA SER A 110 33.58 -13.26 26.30
C SER A 110 33.19 -11.95 25.63
N ILE A 111 32.69 -12.02 24.39
CA ILE A 111 32.11 -10.88 23.66
C ILE A 111 30.72 -11.33 23.16
N PRO A 112 29.64 -10.57 23.40
CA PRO A 112 28.34 -10.86 22.82
C PRO A 112 28.38 -10.89 21.29
N ALA A 113 27.73 -11.89 20.68
CA ALA A 113 27.56 -11.95 19.22
C ALA A 113 26.39 -11.05 18.80
N ASP A 114 26.58 -9.74 18.94
CA ASP A 114 25.63 -8.71 18.54
C ASP A 114 26.27 -7.72 17.55
N PHE A 115 25.58 -6.63 17.24
CA PHE A 115 26.00 -5.63 16.25
C PHE A 115 26.59 -4.38 16.90
N GLU A 116 26.96 -4.46 18.17
CA GLU A 116 27.53 -3.36 18.94
C GLU A 116 29.04 -3.53 19.09
N LYS A 117 29.76 -2.41 19.17
CA LYS A 117 31.20 -2.44 19.42
C LYS A 117 31.42 -2.65 20.91
N HIS A 118 32.13 -3.72 21.25
CA HIS A 118 32.51 -4.04 22.62
C HIS A 118 33.95 -3.65 22.92
N THR A 119 34.25 -3.50 24.21
CA THR A 119 35.60 -3.41 24.76
C THR A 119 35.90 -4.62 25.62
N ILE A 120 37.19 -4.94 25.78
CA ILE A 120 37.65 -6.05 26.62
C ILE A 120 38.74 -5.57 27.58
N SER A 121 38.89 -6.26 28.72
CA SER A 121 39.77 -5.81 29.80
C SER A 121 41.26 -5.89 29.48
N ASP A 122 41.67 -6.84 28.64
CA ASP A 122 43.06 -6.96 28.19
C ASP A 122 43.38 -5.82 27.21
N PRO A 123 44.34 -4.92 27.51
CA PRO A 123 44.59 -3.75 26.67
C PRO A 123 45.09 -4.07 25.25
N ASP A 124 45.93 -5.11 25.09
CA ASP A 124 46.46 -5.50 23.77
C ASP A 124 45.34 -6.07 22.91
N LEU A 125 44.56 -7.00 23.46
CA LEU A 125 43.43 -7.58 22.76
C LEU A 125 42.36 -6.52 22.47
N ASN A 126 42.12 -5.56 23.38
CA ASN A 126 41.14 -4.51 23.15
C ASN A 126 41.52 -3.62 21.96
N ILE A 127 42.79 -3.20 21.87
CA ILE A 127 43.28 -2.42 20.72
C ILE A 127 43.04 -3.19 19.41
N ARG A 128 43.31 -4.50 19.43
CA ARG A 128 43.11 -5.37 18.26
C ARG A 128 41.64 -5.55 17.90
N LEU A 129 40.76 -5.69 18.89
CA LEU A 129 39.32 -5.77 18.68
C LEU A 129 38.80 -4.45 18.09
N GLN A 130 39.22 -3.30 18.64
CA GLN A 130 38.84 -1.99 18.10
C GLN A 130 39.33 -1.81 16.65
N ALA A 131 40.51 -2.32 16.32
CA ALA A 131 41.06 -2.32 14.97
C ALA A 131 40.36 -3.32 14.02
N CYS A 132 39.65 -4.31 14.54
CA CYS A 132 38.88 -5.27 13.75
C CYS A 132 37.56 -4.66 13.28
N TYR A 133 36.99 -3.72 14.03
CA TYR A 133 35.75 -3.04 13.67
C TYR A 133 35.91 -2.06 12.49
N PRO A 134 34.83 -1.83 11.71
CA PRO A 134 34.80 -0.81 10.67
C PRO A 134 34.84 0.63 11.25
N PRO A 135 35.26 1.64 10.45
CA PRO A 135 35.74 1.52 9.07
C PRO A 135 37.15 0.94 8.98
N ARG A 136 37.48 0.33 7.83
CA ARG A 136 38.81 -0.25 7.59
C ARG A 136 39.89 0.84 7.50
N THR A 137 41.01 0.61 8.17
CA THR A 137 42.21 1.45 8.13
C THR A 137 43.44 0.61 7.81
N GLN A 138 44.62 1.23 7.68
CA GLN A 138 45.88 0.51 7.48
C GLN A 138 46.27 -0.37 8.68
N SER A 139 45.74 -0.08 9.87
CA SER A 139 45.97 -0.84 11.09
C SER A 139 44.88 -1.88 11.36
N SER A 140 43.95 -2.12 10.41
CA SER A 140 42.85 -3.05 10.64
C SER A 140 43.34 -4.48 10.82
N THR A 141 42.92 -5.10 11.91
CA THR A 141 43.21 -6.51 12.23
C THR A 141 42.22 -7.47 11.61
N CYS A 142 41.17 -6.95 10.94
CA CYS A 142 40.19 -7.76 10.23
C CYS A 142 39.89 -7.23 8.83
N ASN A 143 39.54 -8.15 7.94
CA ASN A 143 38.94 -7.84 6.64
C ASN A 143 37.66 -8.66 6.48
N ALA A 144 36.53 -8.01 6.22
CA ALA A 144 35.24 -8.64 6.09
C ALA A 144 34.57 -8.27 4.77
N THR A 145 34.03 -9.27 4.08
CA THR A 145 33.18 -9.10 2.89
C THR A 145 31.78 -9.53 3.26
N VAL A 146 30.79 -8.68 2.96
CA VAL A 146 29.38 -8.90 3.29
C VAL A 146 28.60 -9.11 2.00
N THR A 147 27.78 -10.15 1.95
CA THR A 147 26.79 -10.38 0.91
C THR A 147 25.41 -10.46 1.55
N THR A 148 24.49 -9.58 1.15
CA THR A 148 23.11 -9.58 1.65
C THR A 148 22.22 -10.37 0.70
N THR A 149 21.46 -11.31 1.26
CA THR A 149 20.38 -12.01 0.55
C THR A 149 19.04 -11.51 1.07
N VAL A 150 18.12 -11.17 0.17
CA VAL A 150 16.75 -10.81 0.51
C VAL A 150 15.80 -11.92 0.05
N THR A 151 14.93 -12.36 0.95
CA THR A 151 13.93 -13.40 0.69
C THR A 151 12.55 -12.85 0.96
N ALA A 152 11.63 -13.03 0.01
CA ALA A 152 10.24 -12.65 0.13
C ALA A 152 9.36 -13.88 0.30
N PHE A 153 8.39 -13.81 1.20
CA PHE A 153 7.41 -14.86 1.48
C PHE A 153 6.00 -14.31 1.21
N PRO A 154 5.49 -14.43 -0.03
CA PRO A 154 4.14 -13.99 -0.36
C PRO A 154 3.08 -14.82 0.36
N TYR A 155 1.97 -14.19 0.74
CA TYR A 155 0.84 -14.87 1.38
C TYR A 155 0.11 -15.79 0.39
N LEU A 156 0.51 -17.06 0.37
CA LEU A 156 0.00 -18.12 -0.52
C LEU A 156 -0.41 -19.37 0.25
N GLN A 157 -1.25 -20.21 -0.34
CA GLN A 157 -1.68 -21.47 0.25
C GLN A 157 -1.60 -22.64 -0.75
N PRO A 158 -0.70 -23.63 -0.56
CA PRO A 158 0.25 -23.76 0.55
C PRO A 158 1.33 -22.67 0.52
N PRO A 159 1.92 -22.33 1.68
CA PRO A 159 3.01 -21.36 1.72
C PRO A 159 4.28 -21.92 1.06
N LEU A 160 5.16 -21.01 0.64
CA LEU A 160 6.48 -21.35 0.09
C LEU A 160 7.51 -21.39 1.23
N PRO A 161 7.95 -22.57 1.70
CA PRO A 161 8.77 -22.66 2.90
C PRO A 161 10.17 -22.03 2.74
N GLN A 162 10.71 -22.01 1.52
CA GLN A 162 11.99 -21.34 1.22
C GLN A 162 11.84 -19.88 0.78
N GLY A 163 10.59 -19.39 0.64
CA GLY A 163 10.32 -18.08 0.05
C GLY A 163 10.83 -17.96 -1.40
N LEU A 164 10.95 -16.71 -1.85
CA LEU A 164 11.42 -16.33 -3.17
C LEU A 164 12.61 -15.39 -2.99
N LYS A 165 13.75 -15.70 -3.62
CA LYS A 165 14.88 -14.77 -3.65
C LYS A 165 14.46 -13.49 -4.36
N ALA A 166 14.81 -12.36 -3.76
CA ALA A 166 14.47 -11.04 -4.25
C ALA A 166 15.73 -10.25 -4.61
N GLU A 167 15.69 -9.60 -5.77
CA GLU A 167 16.66 -8.59 -6.19
C GLU A 167 16.18 -7.21 -5.72
N ILE A 168 17.11 -6.39 -5.20
CA ILE A 168 16.82 -5.00 -4.85
C ILE A 168 16.94 -4.15 -6.11
N LEU A 169 15.80 -3.71 -6.66
CA LEU A 169 15.79 -2.81 -7.82
C LEU A 169 16.05 -1.36 -7.41
N HIS A 170 15.55 -0.97 -6.23
CA HIS A 170 15.73 0.36 -5.67
C HIS A 170 15.64 0.29 -4.14
N ALA A 171 16.44 1.11 -3.47
CA ALA A 171 16.35 1.39 -2.05
C ALA A 171 16.58 2.89 -1.85
N GLY A 172 15.78 3.52 -1.00
CA GLY A 172 15.92 4.95 -0.74
C GLY A 172 17.09 5.26 0.19
N ASP A 173 17.43 6.54 0.34
CA ASP A 173 18.59 6.98 1.14
C ASP A 173 18.31 7.04 2.66
N SER A 174 17.13 6.59 3.10
CA SER A 174 16.68 6.68 4.49
C SER A 174 16.01 5.38 4.93
N PRO A 175 16.17 4.94 6.19
CA PRO A 175 15.53 3.73 6.73
C PRO A 175 14.00 3.68 6.52
N VAL A 176 13.34 4.85 6.52
CA VAL A 176 11.88 4.96 6.35
C VAL A 176 11.44 5.08 4.88
N ALA A 177 12.38 5.26 3.94
CA ALA A 177 12.06 5.36 2.52
C ALA A 177 11.62 4.00 1.94
N PRO A 178 10.85 3.97 0.83
CA PRO A 178 10.47 2.72 0.21
C PRO A 178 11.66 2.03 -0.46
N ALA A 179 11.67 0.70 -0.42
CA ALA A 179 12.50 -0.15 -1.26
C ALA A 179 11.62 -0.95 -2.22
N VAL A 180 12.13 -1.17 -3.43
CA VAL A 180 11.47 -1.91 -4.51
C VAL A 180 12.26 -3.17 -4.79
N LEU A 181 11.59 -4.31 -4.66
CA LEU A 181 12.17 -5.62 -4.82
C LEU A 181 11.55 -6.34 -6.01
N LYS A 182 12.32 -7.23 -6.64
CA LYS A 182 11.87 -8.10 -7.71
C LYS A 182 12.12 -9.55 -7.36
N VAL A 183 11.06 -10.35 -7.33
CA VAL A 183 11.18 -11.81 -7.24
C VAL A 183 10.99 -12.46 -8.60
N ALA A 184 11.53 -13.66 -8.76
CA ALA A 184 11.11 -14.53 -9.84
C ALA A 184 9.62 -14.86 -9.67
N PRO A 185 8.83 -14.85 -10.75
CA PRO A 185 7.40 -15.15 -10.65
C PRO A 185 7.19 -16.58 -10.12
N ALA A 186 6.37 -16.73 -9.09
CA ALA A 186 6.08 -18.01 -8.42
C ALA A 186 5.11 -18.92 -9.21
N GLY A 187 4.99 -18.74 -10.53
CA GLY A 187 4.05 -19.47 -11.37
C GLY A 187 3.64 -18.71 -12.63
N LYS A 188 2.82 -19.35 -13.47
CA LYS A 188 2.33 -18.76 -14.74
C LYS A 188 1.32 -17.63 -14.53
N ASP A 189 0.69 -17.58 -13.37
CA ASP A 189 -0.48 -16.73 -13.12
C ASP A 189 -0.15 -15.47 -12.29
N GLY A 190 1.13 -15.17 -12.12
CA GLY A 190 1.65 -14.01 -11.41
C GLY A 190 1.53 -14.12 -9.89
N LEU A 191 1.72 -13.02 -9.14
CA LEU A 191 1.40 -12.83 -7.72
C LEU A 191 0.15 -11.93 -7.58
N PRO A 192 -0.68 -12.07 -6.52
CA PRO A 192 -1.81 -11.16 -6.31
C PRO A 192 -1.26 -9.77 -6.01
N THR A 193 -1.93 -8.72 -6.44
CA THR A 193 -1.41 -7.35 -6.29
C THR A 193 -2.33 -6.48 -5.45
N VAL A 194 -1.72 -5.51 -4.77
CA VAL A 194 -2.46 -4.49 -4.05
C VAL A 194 -2.72 -3.28 -4.95
N PRO A 195 -3.91 -2.68 -4.87
CA PRO A 195 -4.21 -1.43 -5.54
C PRO A 195 -3.57 -0.26 -4.77
N LEU A 196 -2.81 0.58 -5.47
CA LEU A 196 -2.20 1.78 -4.90
C LEU A 196 -3.13 2.99 -5.09
N GLY A 197 -3.32 3.77 -4.03
CA GLY A 197 -4.04 5.03 -4.07
C GLY A 197 -3.33 6.05 -4.98
N SER A 198 -4.05 7.06 -5.47
CA SER A 198 -3.45 8.13 -6.27
C SER A 198 -2.49 9.00 -5.44
N VAL A 199 -2.93 9.31 -4.21
CA VAL A 199 -2.31 10.16 -3.18
C VAL A 199 -2.73 9.63 -1.81
N LEU A 200 -2.05 10.02 -0.72
CA LEU A 200 -2.51 9.71 0.64
C LEU A 200 -3.93 10.25 0.90
N GLY A 201 -4.24 11.43 0.34
CA GLY A 201 -5.57 12.05 0.41
C GLY A 201 -5.80 12.80 1.72
N THR A 202 -6.25 14.05 1.64
CA THR A 202 -6.43 14.95 2.80
C THR A 202 -7.59 14.59 3.72
N THR A 203 -8.43 13.63 3.34
CA THR A 203 -9.62 13.22 4.09
C THR A 203 -9.50 11.80 4.65
N VAL A 204 -8.38 11.12 4.43
CA VAL A 204 -8.18 9.77 4.95
C VAL A 204 -7.97 9.86 6.45
N GLU A 205 -8.92 9.35 7.22
CA GLU A 205 -8.84 9.34 8.68
C GLU A 205 -8.65 7.92 9.19
N SER A 206 -9.51 7.00 8.78
CA SER A 206 -9.47 5.60 9.19
C SER A 206 -8.63 4.78 8.23
N ILE A 207 -7.69 4.02 8.78
CA ILE A 207 -6.80 3.16 8.04
C ILE A 207 -6.67 1.80 8.70
N ASP A 208 -6.26 0.81 7.91
CA ASP A 208 -5.76 -0.46 8.41
C ASP A 208 -4.29 -0.63 8.05
N VAL A 209 -3.49 -1.09 9.02
CA VAL A 209 -2.10 -1.49 8.79
C VAL A 209 -2.05 -2.99 8.59
N MET A 210 -1.67 -3.43 7.40
CA MET A 210 -1.53 -4.84 7.05
C MET A 210 -0.09 -5.32 7.24
N THR A 211 0.10 -6.29 8.13
CA THR A 211 1.42 -6.82 8.49
C THR A 211 1.44 -8.34 8.39
N LEU A 212 2.63 -8.89 8.13
CA LEU A 212 2.88 -10.33 8.07
C LEU A 212 4.08 -10.67 8.94
N ALA A 213 3.80 -10.77 10.24
CA ALA A 213 4.79 -10.95 11.30
C ALA A 213 5.62 -12.25 11.22
N THR A 214 5.09 -13.29 10.58
CA THR A 214 5.75 -14.60 10.48
C THR A 214 5.63 -15.13 9.06
N PRO A 215 6.50 -16.07 8.63
CA PRO A 215 6.31 -16.74 7.36
C PRO A 215 4.85 -17.23 7.20
N PRO A 216 4.23 -16.97 6.03
CA PRO A 216 2.85 -17.33 5.75
C PRO A 216 2.53 -18.76 6.17
N SER A 217 1.38 -18.95 6.84
CA SER A 217 0.81 -20.28 7.01
C SER A 217 -0.71 -20.18 7.11
N ALA A 218 -1.40 -21.31 6.92
CA ALA A 218 -2.85 -21.38 7.11
C ALA A 218 -3.30 -20.97 8.54
N LYS A 219 -2.38 -20.97 9.52
CA LYS A 219 -2.63 -20.58 10.92
C LYS A 219 -2.13 -19.17 11.27
N ALA A 220 -1.45 -18.51 10.34
CA ALA A 220 -0.87 -17.18 10.53
C ALA A 220 -1.15 -16.32 9.28
N PRO A 221 -2.41 -15.87 9.10
CA PRO A 221 -2.76 -14.92 8.05
C PRO A 221 -2.16 -13.53 8.35
N PRO A 222 -2.14 -12.61 7.35
CA PRO A 222 -1.83 -11.21 7.58
C PRO A 222 -2.71 -10.63 8.69
N LYS A 223 -2.09 -9.84 9.57
CA LYS A 223 -2.80 -9.08 10.60
C LYS A 223 -3.20 -7.73 10.05
N LEU A 224 -4.37 -7.26 10.47
CA LEU A 224 -4.92 -5.97 10.12
C LEU A 224 -5.16 -5.19 11.40
N ASP A 225 -4.43 -4.11 11.53
CA ASP A 225 -4.45 -3.27 12.71
C ASP A 225 -5.03 -1.90 12.35
N THR A 226 -6.31 -1.68 12.71
CA THR A 226 -6.97 -0.40 12.51
C THR A 226 -6.32 0.70 13.34
N ALA A 227 -6.13 1.87 12.73
CA ALA A 227 -5.65 3.09 13.34
C ALA A 227 -6.28 4.30 12.67
N HIS A 228 -6.06 5.49 13.24
CA HIS A 228 -6.60 6.73 12.71
C HIS A 228 -5.52 7.81 12.62
N PHE A 229 -5.54 8.58 11.54
CA PHE A 229 -4.71 9.77 11.39
C PHE A 229 -5.26 10.95 12.18
N ASP A 230 -4.35 11.82 12.63
CA ASP A 230 -4.68 13.09 13.27
C ASP A 230 -3.67 14.20 12.91
N PRO A 231 -4.06 15.22 12.11
CA PRO A 231 -5.35 15.34 11.43
C PRO A 231 -5.53 14.32 10.27
N PRO A 232 -6.72 14.18 9.68
CA PRO A 232 -6.92 13.38 8.48
C PRO A 232 -5.93 13.72 7.35
N GLY A 233 -5.47 12.70 6.63
CA GLY A 233 -4.48 12.80 5.57
C GLY A 233 -3.06 13.16 6.02
N SER A 234 -2.81 13.18 7.34
CA SER A 234 -1.47 13.36 7.88
C SER A 234 -0.70 12.03 7.95
N ARG A 235 0.55 12.11 8.45
CA ARG A 235 1.41 10.94 8.72
C ARG A 235 1.49 10.61 10.22
N SER A 236 0.66 11.27 11.01
CA SER A 236 0.62 11.17 12.48
C SER A 236 -0.64 10.45 12.89
N PHE A 237 -0.56 9.66 13.95
CA PHE A 237 -1.68 8.88 14.46
C PHE A 237 -2.37 9.60 15.61
N LYS A 238 -3.65 9.30 15.81
CA LYS A 238 -4.37 9.67 17.03
C LYS A 238 -3.63 9.15 18.26
N LYS A 239 -3.69 9.92 19.35
CA LYS A 239 -3.00 9.60 20.60
C LYS A 239 -3.43 8.24 21.17
N GLU A 240 -4.68 7.85 20.94
CA GLU A 240 -5.23 6.57 21.39
C GLU A 240 -4.66 5.38 20.61
N ASP A 241 -4.32 5.58 19.33
CA ASP A 241 -3.75 4.56 18.45
C ASP A 241 -2.21 4.53 18.52
N GLN A 242 -1.56 5.60 18.96
CA GLN A 242 -0.10 5.71 19.02
C GLN A 242 0.58 4.52 19.73
N PRO A 243 0.17 4.06 20.94
CA PRO A 243 0.83 2.93 21.60
C PRO A 243 0.74 1.62 20.81
N LYS A 244 -0.34 1.45 20.05
CA LYS A 244 -0.55 0.28 19.18
C LYS A 244 0.41 0.33 17.99
N VAL A 245 0.52 1.49 17.33
CA VAL A 245 1.42 1.67 16.19
C VAL A 245 2.88 1.59 16.63
N ASP A 246 3.25 2.20 17.75
CA ASP A 246 4.59 2.11 18.32
C ASP A 246 4.97 0.65 18.61
N LYS A 247 4.02 -0.17 19.09
CA LYS A 247 4.22 -1.61 19.28
C LYS A 247 4.46 -2.35 17.96
N LEU A 248 3.73 -2.02 16.90
CA LEU A 248 3.97 -2.60 15.56
C LEU A 248 5.39 -2.27 15.09
N VAL A 249 5.77 -1.01 15.18
CA VAL A 249 7.10 -0.53 14.78
C VAL A 249 8.22 -1.14 15.63
N ALA A 250 8.01 -1.28 16.94
CA ALA A 250 8.96 -1.91 17.85
C ALA A 250 9.14 -3.42 17.58
N ALA A 251 8.12 -4.10 17.06
CA ALA A 251 8.19 -5.51 16.69
C ALA A 251 9.09 -5.77 15.46
N ARG A 252 9.41 -4.73 14.67
CA ARG A 252 10.23 -4.74 13.44
C ARG A 252 9.62 -5.53 12.27
N ASP A 253 9.04 -6.69 12.53
CA ASP A 253 8.33 -7.55 11.57
C ASP A 253 7.17 -6.86 10.81
N SER A 254 6.66 -5.77 11.35
CA SER A 254 5.55 -4.98 10.82
C SER A 254 6.00 -3.82 9.93
N ILE A 255 7.29 -3.46 9.98
CA ILE A 255 7.87 -2.38 9.17
C ILE A 255 7.79 -2.76 7.69
N GLY A 256 7.39 -1.81 6.85
CA GLY A 256 7.08 -2.07 5.45
C GLY A 256 5.67 -2.62 5.21
N GLY A 257 4.85 -2.74 6.25
CA GLY A 257 3.44 -3.12 6.11
C GLY A 257 2.63 -2.11 5.28
N ALA A 258 1.59 -2.58 4.60
CA ALA A 258 0.73 -1.71 3.81
C ALA A 258 -0.17 -0.87 4.72
N VAL A 259 -0.27 0.43 4.47
CA VAL A 259 -1.26 1.30 5.11
C VAL A 259 -2.41 1.51 4.13
N ILE A 260 -3.61 1.06 4.51
CA ILE A 260 -4.77 0.93 3.65
C ILE A 260 -5.82 1.96 4.06
N ASP A 261 -6.33 2.75 3.11
CA ASP A 261 -7.53 3.55 3.31
C ASP A 261 -8.74 2.61 3.41
N ASP A 262 -9.37 2.56 4.59
CA ASP A 262 -10.50 1.66 4.86
C ASP A 262 -11.69 1.93 3.93
N TYR A 263 -11.89 3.19 3.51
CA TYR A 263 -13.00 3.55 2.64
C TYR A 263 -12.79 3.08 1.19
N LYS A 264 -11.58 3.26 0.65
CA LYS A 264 -11.28 2.95 -0.76
C LYS A 264 -10.66 1.58 -0.98
N SER A 265 -10.19 0.92 0.07
CA SER A 265 -9.49 -0.36 -0.03
C SER A 265 -8.24 -0.26 -0.91
N GLU A 266 -7.51 0.85 -0.77
CA GLU A 266 -6.31 1.17 -1.53
C GLU A 266 -5.16 1.41 -0.56
N VAL A 267 -3.96 0.98 -0.95
CA VAL A 267 -2.75 1.28 -0.20
C VAL A 267 -2.40 2.75 -0.41
N VAL A 268 -2.45 3.52 0.68
CA VAL A 268 -2.15 4.96 0.72
C VAL A 268 -0.78 5.25 1.33
N GLY A 269 -0.11 4.23 1.87
CA GLY A 269 1.25 4.36 2.35
C GLY A 269 1.85 3.05 2.83
N LEU A 270 2.99 3.19 3.50
CA LEU A 270 3.84 2.14 4.03
C LEU A 270 4.15 2.45 5.49
N LEU A 271 3.94 1.51 6.40
CA LEU A 271 4.33 1.68 7.81
C LEU A 271 5.86 1.74 7.89
N ALA A 272 6.38 2.80 8.50
CA ALA A 272 7.81 3.01 8.67
C ALA A 272 8.14 3.49 10.09
N GLY A 273 9.41 3.40 10.46
CA GLY A 273 9.93 3.78 11.78
C GLY A 273 10.84 2.70 12.36
N GLY A 274 11.07 2.77 13.66
CA GLY A 274 11.82 1.75 14.41
C GLY A 274 13.23 2.20 14.75
N GLY A 275 13.84 1.53 15.73
CA GLY A 275 15.11 1.98 16.29
C GLY A 275 14.97 3.37 16.92
N SER A 276 15.70 4.35 16.38
CA SER A 276 15.62 5.76 16.80
C SER A 276 14.54 6.57 16.07
N PHE A 277 13.83 6.00 15.10
CA PHE A 277 12.82 6.72 14.31
C PHE A 277 11.41 6.49 14.89
N PRO A 278 10.60 7.55 15.05
CA PRO A 278 9.21 7.40 15.49
C PRO A 278 8.40 6.65 14.42
N ALA A 279 7.30 6.03 14.87
CA ALA A 279 6.33 5.44 13.97
C ALA A 279 5.75 6.50 13.02
N THR A 280 5.72 6.22 11.73
CA THR A 280 5.20 7.12 10.71
C THR A 280 4.69 6.34 9.50
N VAL A 281 4.08 7.07 8.56
CA VAL A 281 3.66 6.53 7.27
C VAL A 281 4.46 7.20 6.16
N THR A 282 5.14 6.38 5.37
CA THR A 282 5.70 6.80 4.09
C THR A 282 4.58 6.75 3.05
N PRO A 283 4.15 7.89 2.49
CA PRO A 283 2.93 7.95 1.70
C PRO A 283 3.11 7.35 0.30
N VAL A 284 2.00 7.05 -0.36
CA VAL A 284 1.96 6.37 -1.67
C VAL A 284 2.69 7.13 -2.79
N GLU A 285 2.81 8.45 -2.68
CA GLU A 285 3.56 9.30 -3.60
C GLU A 285 5.06 8.96 -3.59
N ASP A 286 5.62 8.70 -2.41
CA ASP A 286 7.02 8.30 -2.24
C ASP A 286 7.23 6.88 -2.79
N ILE A 287 6.25 6.00 -2.57
CA ILE A 287 6.23 4.63 -3.12
C ILE A 287 6.23 4.65 -4.64
N LYS A 288 5.38 5.46 -5.26
CA LYS A 288 5.33 5.62 -6.72
C LYS A 288 6.61 6.19 -7.28
N SER A 289 7.21 7.16 -6.59
CA SER A 289 8.49 7.73 -6.99
C SER A 289 9.61 6.67 -6.97
N ALA A 290 9.64 5.82 -5.94
CA ALA A 290 10.56 4.68 -5.86
C ALA A 290 10.32 3.65 -6.97
N LEU A 291 9.06 3.35 -7.31
CA LEU A 291 8.71 2.47 -8.42
C LEU A 291 9.17 3.03 -9.76
N VAL A 292 8.98 4.33 -10.01
CA VAL A 292 9.46 5.01 -11.22
C VAL A 292 10.99 4.97 -11.28
N ALA A 293 11.67 5.22 -10.17
CA ALA A 293 13.13 5.12 -10.09
C ALA A 293 13.64 3.69 -10.39
N ALA A 294 12.87 2.68 -10.03
CA ALA A 294 13.12 1.27 -10.36
C ALA A 294 12.71 0.88 -11.78
N GLY A 295 12.15 1.80 -12.59
CA GLY A 295 11.64 1.51 -13.93
C GLY A 295 10.36 0.64 -13.94
N VAL A 296 9.60 0.64 -12.85
CA VAL A 296 8.40 -0.19 -12.67
C VAL A 296 7.13 0.65 -12.69
N SER A 297 6.10 0.14 -13.36
CA SER A 297 4.72 0.63 -13.23
C SER A 297 3.86 -0.38 -12.48
N ALA A 298 3.29 0.04 -11.34
CA ALA A 298 2.33 -0.76 -10.59
C ALA A 298 1.10 -1.06 -11.46
N ARG A 299 0.62 -2.31 -11.42
CA ARG A 299 -0.55 -2.73 -12.20
C ARG A 299 -1.21 -3.96 -11.58
N ARG A 300 -2.52 -4.08 -11.81
CA ARG A 300 -3.29 -5.24 -11.36
C ARG A 300 -3.16 -6.43 -12.32
N GLY A 301 -3.23 -7.62 -11.75
CA GLY A 301 -3.29 -8.87 -12.50
C GLY A 301 -4.71 -9.27 -12.88
N PRO A 302 -4.88 -10.18 -13.85
CA PRO A 302 -6.20 -10.72 -14.21
C PRO A 302 -6.94 -11.34 -13.01
N VAL A 303 -6.19 -12.02 -12.12
CA VAL A 303 -6.75 -12.64 -10.91
C VAL A 303 -7.38 -11.62 -9.98
N ASP A 304 -6.78 -10.44 -9.82
CA ASP A 304 -7.26 -9.40 -8.91
C ASP A 304 -8.61 -8.85 -9.37
N VAL A 305 -8.82 -8.75 -10.69
CA VAL A 305 -10.09 -8.25 -11.27
C VAL A 305 -11.23 -9.24 -11.07
N VAL A 306 -10.95 -10.54 -11.26
CA VAL A 306 -11.95 -11.59 -11.03
C VAL A 306 -12.26 -11.70 -9.54
N PHE A 307 -11.24 -11.59 -8.68
CA PHE A 307 -11.40 -11.69 -7.24
C PHE A 307 -12.23 -10.53 -6.67
N GLU A 308 -12.00 -9.30 -7.10
CA GLU A 308 -12.84 -8.15 -6.70
C GLU A 308 -14.32 -8.36 -7.04
N SER A 309 -14.61 -8.96 -8.21
CA SER A 309 -15.98 -9.31 -8.58
C SER A 309 -16.59 -10.38 -7.66
N ALA A 310 -15.76 -11.33 -7.18
CA ALA A 310 -16.18 -12.35 -6.24
C ALA A 310 -16.50 -11.77 -4.85
N LEU A 311 -15.66 -10.83 -4.38
CA LEU A 311 -15.85 -10.14 -3.09
C LEU A 311 -17.22 -9.46 -3.01
N ALA A 312 -17.64 -8.76 -4.08
CA ALA A 312 -18.95 -8.10 -4.11
C ALA A 312 -20.11 -9.08 -3.83
N SER A 313 -20.10 -10.27 -4.42
CA SER A 313 -21.15 -11.27 -4.17
C SER A 313 -21.04 -11.88 -2.77
N TYR A 314 -19.82 -12.18 -2.34
CA TYR A 314 -19.55 -12.80 -1.05
C TYR A 314 -19.95 -11.91 0.14
N HIS A 315 -19.55 -10.63 0.15
CA HIS A 315 -19.88 -9.70 1.23
C HIS A 315 -21.37 -9.32 1.28
N ASN A 316 -22.07 -9.39 0.14
CA ASN A 316 -23.53 -9.28 0.10
C ASN A 316 -24.27 -10.55 0.54
N LYS A 317 -23.55 -11.55 1.06
CA LYS A 317 -24.07 -12.87 1.50
C LYS A 317 -24.77 -13.63 0.37
N LEU A 318 -24.44 -13.36 -0.89
CA LEU A 318 -24.93 -14.11 -2.05
C LEU A 318 -24.04 -15.32 -2.29
N TYR A 319 -24.00 -16.24 -1.31
CA TYR A 319 -23.01 -17.32 -1.27
C TYR A 319 -23.13 -18.28 -2.45
N ALA A 320 -24.34 -18.69 -2.86
CA ALA A 320 -24.52 -19.53 -4.04
C ALA A 320 -24.02 -18.83 -5.33
N ALA A 321 -24.19 -17.51 -5.44
CA ALA A 321 -23.76 -16.73 -6.60
C ALA A 321 -22.25 -16.47 -6.62
N SER A 322 -21.58 -16.43 -5.45
CA SER A 322 -20.14 -16.19 -5.37
C SER A 322 -19.30 -17.42 -5.74
N ILE A 323 -19.82 -18.64 -5.55
CA ILE A 323 -19.13 -19.91 -5.86
C ILE A 323 -18.49 -19.93 -7.27
N PRO A 324 -19.23 -19.73 -8.38
CA PRO A 324 -18.63 -19.85 -9.71
C PRO A 324 -17.56 -18.78 -9.99
N VAL A 325 -17.66 -17.61 -9.36
CA VAL A 325 -16.65 -16.54 -9.52
C VAL A 325 -15.40 -16.87 -8.70
N LEU A 326 -15.55 -17.39 -7.48
CA LEU A 326 -14.44 -17.87 -6.65
C LEU A 326 -13.73 -19.06 -7.29
N GLU A 327 -14.46 -20.00 -7.88
CA GLU A 327 -13.88 -21.10 -8.68
C GLU A 327 -13.08 -20.57 -9.88
N ARG A 328 -13.54 -19.48 -10.50
CA ARG A 328 -12.79 -18.81 -11.58
C ARG A 328 -11.49 -18.18 -11.06
N VAL A 329 -11.51 -17.55 -9.88
CA VAL A 329 -10.28 -17.05 -9.22
C VAL A 329 -9.30 -18.20 -9.03
N LEU A 330 -9.76 -19.34 -8.49
CA LEU A 330 -8.91 -20.50 -8.25
C LEU A 330 -8.47 -21.22 -9.54
N SER A 331 -9.23 -21.11 -10.63
CA SER A 331 -8.79 -21.58 -11.94
C SER A 331 -7.62 -20.77 -12.51
N GLN A 332 -7.55 -19.49 -12.16
CA GLN A 332 -6.44 -18.60 -12.51
C GLN A 332 -5.32 -18.70 -11.49
N ARG A 333 -5.63 -18.92 -10.21
CA ARG A 333 -4.64 -18.98 -9.15
C ARG A 333 -5.06 -19.96 -8.06
N GLN A 334 -4.58 -21.19 -8.18
CA GLN A 334 -4.98 -22.28 -7.28
C GLN A 334 -4.54 -22.06 -5.83
N ASP A 335 -3.49 -21.26 -5.61
CA ASP A 335 -2.90 -20.99 -4.30
C ASP A 335 -3.41 -19.70 -3.63
N HIS A 336 -4.50 -19.10 -4.15
CA HIS A 336 -5.05 -17.84 -3.65
C HIS A 336 -5.73 -18.04 -2.27
N PRO A 337 -5.12 -17.59 -1.16
CA PRO A 337 -5.54 -18.00 0.19
C PRO A 337 -6.96 -17.52 0.54
N VAL A 338 -7.30 -16.26 0.24
CA VAL A 338 -8.61 -15.70 0.58
C VAL A 338 -9.73 -16.34 -0.25
N ALA A 339 -9.53 -16.56 -1.55
CA ALA A 339 -10.50 -17.22 -2.41
C ALA A 339 -10.73 -18.70 -2.04
N ILE A 340 -9.69 -19.43 -1.62
CA ILE A 340 -9.83 -20.80 -1.08
C ILE A 340 -10.78 -20.79 0.12
N GLU A 341 -10.54 -19.90 1.08
CA GLU A 341 -11.34 -19.81 2.29
C GLU A 341 -12.78 -19.36 2.00
N TYR A 342 -12.94 -18.35 1.14
CA TYR A 342 -14.27 -17.83 0.78
C TYR A 342 -15.08 -18.84 -0.01
N LEU A 343 -14.44 -19.65 -0.87
CA LEU A 343 -15.14 -20.74 -1.56
C LEU A 343 -15.62 -21.81 -0.57
N ARG A 344 -14.79 -22.17 0.42
CA ARG A 344 -15.16 -23.13 1.47
C ARG A 344 -16.38 -22.62 2.27
N ILE A 345 -16.36 -21.37 2.69
CA ILE A 345 -17.46 -20.74 3.42
C ILE A 345 -18.70 -20.63 2.53
N ALA A 346 -18.55 -20.16 1.29
CA ALA A 346 -19.66 -20.01 0.35
C ALA A 346 -20.35 -21.34 0.06
N ARG A 347 -19.60 -22.42 -0.16
CA ARG A 347 -20.17 -23.78 -0.34
C ARG A 347 -20.93 -24.27 0.88
N THR A 348 -20.45 -23.95 2.08
CA THR A 348 -21.11 -24.34 3.34
C THR A 348 -22.41 -23.57 3.57
N LYS A 349 -22.45 -22.29 3.16
CA LYS A 349 -23.58 -21.38 3.40
C LYS A 349 -24.55 -21.28 2.22
N ALA A 350 -24.15 -21.74 1.04
CA ALA A 350 -24.98 -21.70 -0.16
C ALA A 350 -26.30 -22.44 0.08
N ASN A 351 -27.38 -21.84 -0.39
CA ASN A 351 -28.73 -22.38 -0.22
C ASN A 351 -29.22 -22.53 1.25
N THR A 352 -28.52 -21.95 2.22
CA THR A 352 -28.97 -21.87 3.62
C THR A 352 -29.71 -20.57 3.88
N GLY A 353 -30.32 -20.41 5.07
CA GLY A 353 -30.92 -19.13 5.47
C GLY A 353 -29.95 -17.97 5.63
N GLU A 354 -28.64 -18.24 5.68
CA GLU A 354 -27.59 -17.20 5.65
C GLU A 354 -27.33 -16.66 4.24
N ASP A 355 -27.69 -17.42 3.20
CA ASP A 355 -27.59 -17.00 1.81
C ASP A 355 -28.73 -16.06 1.46
N ALA A 356 -28.39 -14.79 1.21
CA ALA A 356 -29.36 -13.76 0.86
C ALA A 356 -30.09 -14.07 -0.47
N GLY A 357 -29.50 -14.90 -1.34
CA GLY A 357 -30.12 -15.34 -2.58
C GLY A 357 -31.29 -16.31 -2.40
N THR A 358 -31.41 -16.97 -1.24
CA THR A 358 -32.53 -17.89 -0.95
C THR A 358 -33.75 -17.21 -0.36
N LYS A 359 -33.59 -15.97 0.13
CA LYS A 359 -34.72 -15.15 0.54
C LYS A 359 -35.53 -14.91 -0.73
N LYS A 360 -36.57 -15.73 -0.93
CA LYS A 360 -37.64 -15.41 -1.87
C LYS A 360 -37.93 -13.95 -1.63
N GLN A 361 -37.76 -13.11 -2.64
CA GLN A 361 -38.40 -11.81 -2.62
C GLN A 361 -39.87 -12.14 -2.35
N SER A 362 -40.30 -11.97 -1.10
CA SER A 362 -41.71 -11.93 -0.78
C SER A 362 -42.19 -10.83 -1.68
N ALA A 363 -42.87 -11.21 -2.77
CA ALA A 363 -43.56 -10.27 -3.63
C ALA A 363 -44.27 -9.36 -2.65
N ALA A 364 -43.90 -8.07 -2.64
CA ALA A 364 -44.62 -7.09 -1.84
C ALA A 364 -46.09 -7.40 -2.08
N PRO A 365 -46.91 -7.61 -1.03
CA PRO A 365 -48.30 -7.97 -1.24
C PRO A 365 -48.82 -6.91 -2.19
N VAL A 366 -49.19 -7.32 -3.41
CA VAL A 366 -49.83 -6.44 -4.38
C VAL A 366 -50.99 -5.89 -3.59
N ALA A 367 -50.87 -4.63 -3.18
CA ALA A 367 -51.91 -3.97 -2.44
C ALA A 367 -53.10 -4.10 -3.36
N LYS A 368 -54.06 -4.96 -2.99
CA LYS A 368 -55.36 -4.96 -3.64
C LYS A 368 -55.78 -3.50 -3.56
N GLN A 369 -55.82 -2.82 -4.70
CA GLN A 369 -56.41 -1.50 -4.78
C GLN A 369 -57.82 -1.66 -4.24
N ALA A 370 -58.00 -1.30 -2.97
CA ALA A 370 -59.30 -1.05 -2.42
C ALA A 370 -59.77 0.21 -3.14
N SER A 371 -60.51 0.00 -4.22
CA SER A 371 -61.34 1.01 -4.87
C SER A 371 -62.30 1.56 -3.83
N GLY A 372 -61.92 2.66 -3.19
CA GLY A 372 -62.70 3.23 -2.10
C GLY A 372 -62.04 4.48 -1.50
N VAL A 373 -61.60 5.41 -2.35
CA VAL A 373 -61.17 6.74 -1.87
C VAL A 373 -62.35 7.70 -2.04
N SER A 374 -62.88 8.15 -0.91
CA SER A 374 -63.94 9.15 -0.81
C SER A 374 -63.52 10.47 -1.48
N PRO A 375 -64.38 11.14 -2.28
CA PRO A 375 -64.02 12.36 -3.03
C PRO A 375 -63.70 13.59 -2.16
N TRP A 376 -63.93 13.52 -0.84
CA TRP A 376 -63.89 14.70 0.04
C TRP A 376 -62.50 15.08 0.57
N VAL A 377 -61.48 14.23 0.43
CA VAL A 377 -60.13 14.50 0.97
C VAL A 377 -59.35 15.53 0.13
N TRP A 378 -59.75 15.76 -1.12
CA TRP A 378 -59.05 16.71 -2.01
C TRP A 378 -59.45 18.17 -1.81
N VAL A 379 -60.57 18.46 -1.14
CA VAL A 379 -61.06 19.84 -1.00
C VAL A 379 -60.42 20.57 0.20
N THR A 380 -60.02 19.85 1.25
CA THR A 380 -59.42 20.48 2.45
C THR A 380 -57.90 20.58 2.40
N GLY A 381 -57.21 19.65 1.74
CA GLY A 381 -55.74 19.66 1.62
C GLY A 381 -55.19 20.74 0.67
N GLY A 382 -55.91 21.04 -0.42
CA GLY A 382 -55.48 22.00 -1.43
C GLY A 382 -55.52 23.47 -0.98
N VAL A 383 -56.47 23.83 -0.10
CA VAL A 383 -56.65 25.22 0.35
C VAL A 383 -55.57 25.66 1.34
N VAL A 384 -55.07 24.74 2.17
CA VAL A 384 -54.02 25.03 3.16
C VAL A 384 -52.67 25.28 2.48
N LEU A 385 -52.36 24.54 1.41
CA LEU A 385 -51.07 24.65 0.73
C LEU A 385 -50.98 25.92 -0.14
N VAL A 386 -52.09 26.36 -0.74
CA VAL A 386 -52.15 27.61 -1.51
C VAL A 386 -52.10 28.84 -0.59
N ALA A 387 -52.77 28.81 0.58
CA ALA A 387 -52.69 29.90 1.55
C ALA A 387 -51.27 30.09 2.12
N ALA A 388 -50.55 29.00 2.37
CA ALA A 388 -49.16 29.04 2.83
C ALA A 388 -48.20 29.63 1.79
N LEU A 389 -48.40 29.31 0.50
CA LEU A 389 -47.56 29.84 -0.59
C LEU A 389 -47.80 31.33 -0.85
N VAL A 390 -49.04 31.82 -0.71
CA VAL A 390 -49.37 33.25 -0.88
C VAL A 390 -48.81 34.10 0.28
N ALA A 391 -48.82 33.59 1.50
CA ALA A 391 -48.29 34.31 2.68
C ALA A 391 -46.76 34.53 2.62
N ILE A 392 -46.02 33.66 1.94
CA ILE A 392 -44.55 33.74 1.83
C ILE A 392 -44.11 34.59 0.63
N ALA A 393 -44.82 34.53 -0.50
CA ALA A 393 -44.42 35.20 -1.73
C ALA A 393 -44.60 36.73 -1.70
N VAL A 394 -45.62 37.24 -1.01
CA VAL A 394 -45.97 38.66 -0.98
C VAL A 394 -44.92 39.55 -0.27
N PRO A 395 -44.37 39.20 0.91
CA PRO A 395 -43.35 40.04 1.55
C PRO A 395 -41.99 40.02 0.84
N MET A 396 -41.64 38.92 0.15
CA MET A 396 -40.36 38.80 -0.57
C MET A 396 -40.31 39.68 -1.84
N LEU A 397 -41.44 39.87 -2.53
CA LEU A 397 -41.51 40.73 -3.71
C LEU A 397 -41.57 42.23 -3.37
N LEU A 398 -42.08 42.59 -2.19
CA LEU A 398 -42.10 44.00 -1.74
C LEU A 398 -40.74 44.50 -1.25
N LYS A 399 -39.86 43.62 -0.77
CA LYS A 399 -38.51 44.01 -0.29
C LYS A 399 -37.53 44.31 -1.42
N ARG A 400 -37.79 43.84 -2.65
CA ARG A 400 -36.89 44.02 -3.81
C ARG A 400 -37.07 45.35 -4.55
N ARG A 401 -38.06 46.17 -4.17
CA ARG A 401 -38.38 47.45 -4.85
C ARG A 401 -37.78 48.71 -4.21
N ARG A 402 -36.92 48.60 -3.18
CA ARG A 402 -36.39 49.77 -2.45
C ARG A 402 -34.86 49.98 -2.50
N GLY A 403 -34.12 49.31 -3.38
CA GLY A 403 -32.68 49.52 -3.51
C GLY A 403 -32.25 49.92 -4.92
N GLY A 404 -32.27 51.23 -5.23
CA GLY A 404 -31.67 51.75 -6.45
C GLY A 404 -31.90 53.25 -6.66
N ASN A 405 -30.94 54.09 -6.25
CA ASN A 405 -30.40 55.21 -7.03
C ASN A 405 -29.47 56.11 -6.18
N GLY A 406 -28.24 56.33 -6.67
CA GLY A 406 -27.38 57.45 -6.28
C GLY A 406 -25.96 57.35 -6.89
N PRO A 407 -25.37 58.42 -7.47
CA PRO A 407 -24.50 58.33 -8.65
C PRO A 407 -23.06 58.85 -8.50
N GLY A 408 -22.19 58.47 -9.46
CA GLY A 408 -21.28 59.38 -10.15
C GLY A 408 -19.91 59.71 -9.52
N GLY A 409 -18.83 59.27 -10.19
CA GLY A 409 -17.50 59.85 -10.05
C GLY A 409 -16.39 58.95 -10.61
N GLY A 410 -15.73 59.38 -11.68
CA GLY A 410 -14.41 58.87 -12.10
C GLY A 410 -13.57 60.04 -12.66
N PRO A 411 -12.37 59.83 -13.23
CA PRO A 411 -11.29 58.89 -12.91
C PRO A 411 -10.01 59.67 -12.49
N PRO A 412 -8.80 59.06 -12.35
CA PRO A 412 -7.93 58.91 -13.53
C PRO A 412 -7.08 57.62 -13.58
N LEU A 413 -6.49 57.42 -14.76
CA LEU A 413 -5.52 56.39 -15.16
C LEU A 413 -4.28 56.33 -14.27
N GLU A 414 -3.77 55.12 -14.00
CA GLU A 414 -2.36 54.76 -14.22
C GLU A 414 -2.07 53.27 -13.98
N ASN A 415 -1.12 52.78 -14.79
CA ASN A 415 -0.28 51.59 -14.65
C ASN A 415 -0.75 50.21 -15.12
N ALA A 416 -0.06 49.81 -16.19
CA ALA A 416 0.08 48.51 -16.77
C ALA A 416 0.87 47.54 -15.86
N ALA A 417 0.74 46.26 -16.20
CA ALA A 417 1.67 45.15 -15.97
C ALA A 417 1.94 44.75 -14.50
N LEU A 418 1.53 43.55 -14.11
CA LEU A 418 2.43 42.38 -14.03
C LEU A 418 1.74 41.20 -13.35
N VAL A 419 1.91 40.04 -13.99
CA VAL A 419 1.85 38.71 -13.41
C VAL A 419 2.85 38.65 -12.26
N THR A 420 2.39 38.35 -11.04
CA THR A 420 3.28 38.06 -9.91
C THR A 420 3.10 36.61 -9.49
N SER A 421 4.04 35.80 -9.96
CA SER A 421 4.52 34.60 -9.29
C SER A 421 5.04 34.95 -7.90
N TRP A 422 4.65 34.17 -6.89
CA TRP A 422 5.25 34.23 -5.54
C TRP A 422 6.38 33.21 -5.42
N PRO A 423 7.58 33.62 -4.96
CA PRO A 423 8.66 32.70 -4.64
C PRO A 423 8.63 32.32 -3.16
N ALA A 424 8.82 31.03 -2.87
CA ALA A 424 9.29 30.57 -1.58
C ALA A 424 10.79 30.88 -1.47
N GLN A 425 11.16 31.70 -0.48
CA GLN A 425 12.54 31.89 -0.09
C GLN A 425 12.90 30.77 0.89
N THR A 426 13.90 29.97 0.52
CA THR A 426 14.65 29.14 1.47
C THR A 426 16.05 29.73 1.52
N GLU A 427 16.39 30.31 2.67
CA GLU A 427 17.74 30.68 3.03
C GLU A 427 18.61 29.42 3.04
N MET A 428 19.58 29.33 2.13
CA MET A 428 20.71 28.41 2.25
C MET A 428 21.98 29.22 2.48
N PHE A 429 22.61 28.95 3.61
CA PHE A 429 23.99 29.32 3.92
C PHE A 429 24.92 28.76 2.83
N HIS A 430 25.61 29.64 2.10
CA HIS A 430 26.78 29.28 1.31
C HIS A 430 28.03 29.87 1.96
N GLY A 431 28.87 28.99 2.50
CA GLY A 431 30.25 29.27 2.85
C GLY A 431 31.13 28.13 2.34
N GLY A 432 32.21 28.47 1.63
CA GLY A 432 33.30 27.55 1.33
C GLY A 432 33.53 27.31 -0.16
N GLY A 433 34.44 28.07 -0.74
CA GLY A 433 34.93 27.89 -2.10
C GLY A 433 35.72 26.59 -2.28
N GLY A 434 35.59 26.01 -3.47
CA GLY A 434 36.41 24.91 -3.97
C GLY A 434 36.38 24.94 -5.50
N SER A 435 37.52 25.29 -6.10
CA SER A 435 37.75 25.32 -7.54
C SER A 435 37.84 23.90 -8.11
N HIS A 436 36.93 23.52 -9.00
CA HIS A 436 37.03 22.31 -9.82
C HIS A 436 37.60 22.62 -11.22
N PRO A 437 38.51 21.79 -11.76
CA PRO A 437 39.10 21.99 -13.08
C PRO A 437 38.22 21.46 -14.22
N SER A 438 38.35 22.10 -15.38
CA SER A 438 37.65 21.81 -16.63
C SER A 438 37.98 20.43 -17.22
N ILE A 439 36.94 19.71 -17.65
CA ILE A 439 37.04 18.44 -18.38
C ILE A 439 37.18 18.72 -19.89
N PRO A 440 38.15 18.11 -20.62
CA PRO A 440 38.28 18.26 -22.07
C PRO A 440 37.31 17.35 -22.87
N PRO A 441 36.95 17.72 -24.10
CA PRO A 441 36.01 16.97 -24.94
C PRO A 441 36.63 15.69 -25.55
N PRO A 442 35.81 14.67 -25.87
CA PRO A 442 36.26 13.41 -26.45
C PRO A 442 36.62 13.52 -27.95
N PRO A 443 37.59 12.71 -28.44
CA PRO A 443 37.99 12.68 -29.85
C PRO A 443 37.01 11.89 -30.74
N PRO A 444 37.02 12.14 -32.08
CA PRO A 444 36.10 11.52 -33.01
C PRO A 444 36.65 10.21 -33.61
N GLY A 445 35.75 9.24 -33.78
CA GLY A 445 35.80 8.26 -34.87
C GLY A 445 36.39 6.89 -34.55
N SER A 446 35.58 5.84 -34.77
CA SER A 446 35.90 4.80 -35.77
C SER A 446 34.75 3.79 -35.88
N ASP A 447 34.16 3.78 -37.07
CA ASP A 447 33.36 2.70 -37.64
C ASP A 447 34.03 1.33 -37.51
N MET A 448 33.25 0.30 -37.18
CA MET A 448 33.43 -1.04 -37.76
C MET A 448 32.09 -1.79 -37.77
N SER A 449 31.47 -1.85 -38.96
CA SER A 449 30.49 -2.87 -39.34
C SER A 449 31.22 -4.13 -39.83
N PRO A 450 30.63 -5.32 -39.69
CA PRO A 450 30.84 -6.44 -40.61
C PRO A 450 29.54 -6.88 -41.32
N PRO A 451 29.66 -7.66 -42.41
CA PRO A 451 28.81 -7.49 -43.59
C PRO A 451 27.64 -8.48 -43.72
N LEU A 452 26.73 -8.05 -44.60
CA LEU A 452 25.73 -8.79 -45.38
C LEU A 452 25.94 -10.31 -45.52
N GLY A 453 24.92 -11.07 -45.14
CA GLY A 453 24.58 -12.38 -45.69
C GLY A 453 23.11 -12.38 -46.14
N GLN A 454 22.88 -12.28 -47.45
CA GLN A 454 21.57 -12.43 -48.07
C GLN A 454 21.17 -13.92 -48.14
N ALA A 455 19.96 -14.23 -47.71
CA ALA A 455 19.20 -15.38 -48.21
C ALA A 455 17.72 -14.98 -48.32
N GLN A 456 17.31 -14.58 -49.53
CA GLN A 456 15.91 -14.58 -49.94
C GLN A 456 15.45 -16.03 -50.10
N LEU A 457 14.27 -16.37 -49.57
CA LEU A 457 13.27 -17.22 -50.21
C LEU A 457 12.01 -17.31 -49.33
N GLY A 458 10.84 -16.99 -49.93
CA GLY A 458 9.52 -17.37 -49.43
C GLY A 458 8.64 -16.22 -48.93
N GLN A 459 7.91 -15.58 -49.85
CA GLN A 459 6.69 -14.83 -49.50
C GLN A 459 5.55 -15.82 -49.22
N PRO A 460 4.86 -15.76 -48.06
CA PRO A 460 3.54 -16.32 -47.91
C PRO A 460 2.47 -15.24 -48.15
N MET A 461 1.49 -15.59 -48.98
CA MET A 461 0.26 -14.84 -49.23
C MET A 461 -0.48 -14.51 -47.92
N PRO A 462 -1.12 -13.34 -47.77
CA PRO A 462 -1.96 -13.06 -46.62
C PRO A 462 -3.28 -13.84 -46.72
N VAL A 463 -3.44 -14.84 -45.86
CA VAL A 463 -4.73 -15.44 -45.54
C VAL A 463 -5.46 -14.46 -44.63
N GLN A 464 -6.58 -13.90 -45.09
CA GLN A 464 -7.54 -13.18 -44.24
C GLN A 464 -8.19 -14.18 -43.26
N VAL A 465 -7.55 -14.34 -42.10
CA VAL A 465 -8.18 -14.92 -40.91
C VAL A 465 -8.94 -13.78 -40.24
N GLY A 466 -10.26 -13.95 -40.09
CA GLY A 466 -11.13 -12.97 -39.42
C GLY A 466 -10.54 -12.55 -38.08
N GLN A 467 -10.33 -11.24 -37.91
CA GLN A 467 -9.90 -10.63 -36.65
C GLN A 467 -10.96 -10.94 -35.58
N MET A 468 -10.74 -12.00 -34.80
CA MET A 468 -11.26 -12.06 -33.44
C MET A 468 -10.55 -10.93 -32.69
N GLY A 469 -11.25 -9.81 -32.53
CA GLY A 469 -10.62 -8.58 -32.10
C GLY A 469 -9.92 -8.74 -30.75
N MET A 470 -8.69 -8.26 -30.70
CA MET A 470 -7.91 -8.22 -29.47
C MET A 470 -8.71 -7.48 -28.40
N GLN A 471 -8.91 -8.12 -27.25
CA GLN A 471 -9.58 -7.48 -26.12
C GLN A 471 -8.68 -6.36 -25.61
N LYS A 472 -9.13 -5.11 -25.76
CA LYS A 472 -8.44 -3.94 -25.21
C LYS A 472 -8.81 -3.77 -23.73
N PHE A 473 -7.88 -3.30 -22.91
CA PHE A 473 -8.10 -2.96 -21.51
C PHE A 473 -7.71 -1.50 -21.28
N CYS A 474 -8.40 -0.82 -20.37
CA CYS A 474 -8.08 0.55 -19.98
C CYS A 474 -6.74 0.55 -19.25
N THR A 475 -5.77 1.33 -19.75
CA THR A 475 -4.43 1.46 -19.15
C THR A 475 -4.47 2.10 -17.76
N GLN A 476 -5.49 2.92 -17.47
CA GLN A 476 -5.58 3.61 -16.19
C GLN A 476 -6.25 2.79 -15.07
N CYS A 477 -7.25 1.95 -15.39
CA CYS A 477 -7.99 1.19 -14.36
C CYS A 477 -8.05 -0.32 -14.60
N GLY A 478 -7.49 -0.82 -15.70
CA GLY A 478 -7.45 -2.24 -16.03
C GLY A 478 -8.78 -2.84 -16.53
N MET A 479 -9.87 -2.06 -16.55
CA MET A 479 -11.18 -2.58 -16.99
C MET A 479 -11.24 -2.83 -18.50
N ARG A 480 -11.98 -3.88 -18.90
CA ARG A 480 -12.13 -4.28 -20.30
C ARG A 480 -12.84 -3.19 -21.10
N LEU A 481 -12.24 -2.76 -22.20
CA LEU A 481 -12.82 -1.79 -23.12
C LEU A 481 -13.71 -2.51 -24.13
N GLY A 482 -14.92 -1.99 -24.34
CA GLY A 482 -15.75 -2.42 -25.46
C GLY A 482 -15.05 -2.12 -26.78
N HIS A 483 -15.25 -2.97 -27.81
CA HIS A 483 -14.56 -2.87 -29.10
C HIS A 483 -14.67 -1.51 -29.81
N ALA A 484 -15.65 -0.68 -29.46
CA ALA A 484 -15.87 0.65 -30.03
C ALA A 484 -15.74 1.81 -29.02
N HIS A 485 -15.31 1.54 -27.78
CA HIS A 485 -15.28 2.55 -26.73
C HIS A 485 -13.97 3.35 -26.77
N ARG A 486 -14.08 4.64 -27.10
CA ARG A 486 -12.97 5.61 -27.02
C ARG A 486 -12.62 6.02 -25.59
N PHE A 487 -13.53 5.78 -24.65
CA PHE A 487 -13.35 6.08 -23.24
C PHE A 487 -13.74 4.85 -22.41
N CYS A 488 -13.01 4.62 -21.32
CA CYS A 488 -13.35 3.60 -20.36
C CYS A 488 -14.71 3.93 -19.74
N GLY A 489 -15.69 3.04 -19.90
CA GLY A 489 -17.02 3.21 -19.29
C GLY A 489 -17.01 3.20 -17.76
N PHE A 490 -15.90 2.79 -17.15
CA PHE A 490 -15.73 2.77 -15.69
C PHE A 490 -15.07 4.04 -15.15
N CYS A 491 -13.92 4.44 -15.67
CA CYS A 491 -13.15 5.58 -15.14
C CYS A 491 -13.16 6.83 -16.04
N GLY A 492 -13.79 6.78 -17.22
CA GLY A 492 -13.84 7.90 -18.18
C GLY A 492 -12.54 8.17 -18.95
N HIS A 493 -11.45 7.44 -18.69
CA HIS A 493 -10.16 7.68 -19.33
C HIS A 493 -10.16 7.29 -20.81
N ALA A 494 -9.47 8.06 -21.66
CA ALA A 494 -9.39 7.79 -23.09
C ALA A 494 -8.59 6.49 -23.37
N ALA A 495 -9.05 5.70 -24.34
CA ALA A 495 -8.49 4.39 -24.66
C ALA A 495 -7.17 4.46 -25.45
N ASP A 496 -6.93 5.57 -26.15
CA ASP A 496 -5.75 5.77 -27.00
C ASP A 496 -5.30 7.24 -26.86
N MET A 497 -4.27 7.52 -26.06
CA MET A 497 -3.38 8.68 -26.27
C MET A 497 -1.94 8.14 -26.41
N PRO A 498 -1.21 8.51 -27.47
CA PRO A 498 0.19 8.12 -27.65
C PRO A 498 1.09 8.67 -26.55
#